data_AF-A0A815WE20-F1
#
_entry.id   AF-A0A815WE20-F1
#
_cell.length_a   1.000
_cell.length_b   1.000
_cell.length_c   1.000
_cell.angle_alpha   90.00
_cell.angle_beta   90.00
_cell.angle_gamma   90.00
#
_symmetry.space_group_name_H-M   'P 1'
#
loop_
_entity.id
_entity.type
_entity.pdbx_description
1 polymer ?
#
loop_
_entity_poly.entity_id
_entity_poly.type
_entity_poly.pdbx_seq_one_letter_code
_entity_poly.pdbx_strand_id
1 'polypeptide(L)'
;MRTLSYANVRYNFKSIGPIIAFSCRTAAGTTINLISSIVRDNIDIAFDFVRPAVHHSSTDQVGTFCGLNCVSIGALYAIRILKLDRVLILDWDVHRSGGTEQILGEISNEDQEKYRLIDIYAAFGKVQIRLVRLQIVI
;
A
#
# COMPACT_ATOMS: atom_id res chain seq x y z
N MET A 1 -14.87 3.05 -22.32
CA MET A 1 -13.83 3.28 -21.28
C MET A 1 -13.26 1.91 -20.88
N ARG A 2 -12.07 1.52 -21.38
CA ARG A 2 -11.49 0.17 -21.20
C ARG A 2 -10.78 -0.05 -19.85
N THR A 3 -10.69 0.96 -19.00
CA THR A 3 -10.00 0.87 -17.70
C THR A 3 -10.75 0.00 -16.68
N LEU A 4 -12.07 -0.12 -16.78
CA LEU A 4 -12.88 -0.97 -15.90
C LEU A 4 -12.83 -2.46 -16.27
N SER A 5 -12.50 -2.82 -17.51
CA SER A 5 -12.45 -4.24 -17.94
C SER A 5 -11.26 -5.02 -17.36
N TYR A 6 -10.35 -4.34 -16.66
CA TYR A 6 -9.20 -4.93 -16.00
C TYR A 6 -9.29 -4.90 -14.48
N ALA A 7 -10.37 -4.37 -13.89
CA ALA A 7 -10.56 -4.48 -12.45
C ALA A 7 -10.91 -5.93 -12.08
N ASN A 8 -10.31 -6.47 -11.02
CA ASN A 8 -10.55 -7.81 -10.48
C ASN A 8 -10.18 -8.97 -11.44
N VAL A 9 -9.28 -8.72 -12.39
CA VAL A 9 -8.63 -9.80 -13.14
C VAL A 9 -7.32 -10.15 -12.45
N ARG A 10 -6.92 -11.43 -12.53
CA ARG A 10 -5.60 -11.85 -12.04
C ARG A 10 -4.50 -11.02 -12.69
N TYR A 11 -3.42 -10.74 -11.95
CA TYR A 11 -2.27 -10.01 -12.49
C TYR A 11 -1.82 -10.61 -13.81
N ASN A 12 -2.04 -9.87 -14.88
CA ASN A 12 -1.57 -10.23 -16.20
C ASN A 12 -0.99 -8.97 -16.83
N PHE A 13 0.29 -8.72 -16.55
CA PHE A 13 1.01 -7.56 -17.10
C PHE A 13 1.01 -7.50 -18.63
N LYS A 14 0.73 -8.61 -19.33
CA LYS A 14 0.53 -8.61 -20.78
C LYS A 14 -0.83 -8.00 -21.17
N SER A 15 -1.88 -8.20 -20.37
CA SER A 15 -3.22 -7.71 -20.68
C SER A 15 -3.45 -6.25 -20.26
N ILE A 16 -2.80 -5.77 -19.19
CA ILE A 16 -2.87 -4.35 -18.75
C ILE A 16 -2.10 -3.38 -19.67
N GLY A 17 -1.29 -3.92 -20.58
CA GLY A 17 -0.50 -3.14 -21.54
C GLY A 17 0.82 -2.62 -20.96
N PRO A 18 1.83 -2.38 -21.84
CA PRO A 18 3.20 -2.12 -21.42
C PRO A 18 3.36 -0.82 -20.63
N ILE A 19 2.57 0.22 -20.94
CA ILE A 19 2.64 1.52 -20.27
C ILE A 19 2.15 1.42 -18.82
N ILE A 20 1.04 0.74 -18.58
CA ILE A 20 0.51 0.54 -17.23
C ILE A 20 1.46 -0.35 -16.43
N ALA A 21 1.93 -1.45 -17.04
CA ALA A 21 2.91 -2.33 -16.40
C ALA A 21 4.20 -1.60 -16.00
N PHE A 22 4.71 -0.70 -16.85
CA PHE A 22 5.85 0.15 -16.53
C PHE A 22 5.52 1.09 -15.37
N SER A 23 4.38 1.79 -15.44
CA SER A 23 3.95 2.73 -14.40
C SER A 23 3.81 2.06 -13.02
N CYS A 24 3.24 0.85 -12.96
CA CYS A 24 3.14 0.07 -11.72
C CYS A 24 4.52 -0.22 -11.10
N ARG A 25 5.50 -0.60 -11.93
CA ARG A 25 6.87 -0.89 -11.46
C ARG A 25 7.57 0.38 -11.01
N THR A 26 7.39 1.48 -11.73
CA THR A 26 7.94 2.78 -11.35
C THR A 26 7.35 3.22 -10.01
N ALA A 27 6.03 3.14 -9.82
CA ALA A 27 5.38 3.46 -8.56
C ALA A 27 5.93 2.64 -7.38
N ALA A 28 6.04 1.32 -7.55
CA ALA A 28 6.62 0.48 -6.51
C ALA A 28 8.09 0.83 -6.22
N GLY A 29 8.87 1.14 -7.25
CA GLY A 29 10.28 1.53 -7.13
C GLY A 29 10.47 2.87 -6.43
N THR A 30 9.65 3.88 -6.74
CA THR A 30 9.70 5.19 -6.09
C THR A 30 9.34 5.08 -4.61
N THR A 31 8.31 4.29 -4.27
CA THR A 31 7.92 4.07 -2.87
C THR A 31 9.04 3.42 -2.07
N ILE A 32 9.70 2.40 -2.62
CA ILE A 32 10.85 1.75 -1.98
C ILE A 32 11.99 2.75 -1.77
N ASN A 33 12.33 3.53 -2.81
CA ASN A 33 13.39 4.53 -2.74
C ASN A 33 13.10 5.64 -1.73
N LEU A 34 11.84 6.08 -1.64
CA LEU A 34 11.40 7.09 -0.68
C LEU A 34 11.59 6.58 0.75
N ILE A 35 11.08 5.38 1.05
CA ILE A 35 11.20 4.77 2.38
C ILE A 35 12.67 4.54 2.75
N SER A 36 13.48 4.05 1.80
CA SER A 36 14.92 3.87 2.00
C SER A 36 15.61 5.19 2.33
N SER A 37 15.27 6.27 1.62
CA SER A 37 15.87 7.60 1.83
C SER A 37 15.39 8.23 3.13
N ILE A 38 14.12 8.06 3.51
CA ILE A 38 13.60 8.50 4.81
C ILE A 38 14.44 7.93 5.95
N VAL A 39 14.68 6.61 5.93
CA VAL A 39 15.43 5.93 6.99
C VAL A 39 16.91 6.28 6.95
N ARG A 40 17.52 6.27 5.76
CA ARG A 40 18.97 6.53 5.60
C ARG A 40 19.33 7.97 5.95
N ASP A 41 18.53 8.92 5.48
CA ASP A 41 18.84 10.35 5.54
C ASP A 41 18.11 11.04 6.71
N ASN A 42 17.43 10.26 7.57
CA ASN A 42 16.69 10.70 8.75
C ASN A 42 15.69 11.84 8.45
N ILE A 43 14.85 11.62 7.44
CA ILE A 43 13.83 12.57 6.99
C ILE A 43 12.55 12.35 7.78
N ASP A 44 11.96 13.40 8.35
CA ASP A 44 10.75 13.26 9.17
C ASP A 44 9.48 12.96 8.36
N ILE A 45 9.34 13.60 7.19
CA ILE A 45 8.14 13.56 6.35
C ILE A 45 8.55 13.59 4.88
N ALA A 46 7.98 12.71 4.07
CA ALA A 46 8.13 12.75 2.62
C ALA A 46 6.90 12.18 1.91
N PHE A 47 6.64 12.61 0.68
CA PHE A 47 5.44 12.25 -0.08
C PHE A 47 5.82 11.54 -1.38
N ASP A 48 5.04 10.52 -1.78
CA ASP A 48 5.21 9.80 -3.05
C ASP A 48 3.99 10.02 -3.96
N PHE A 49 4.17 10.74 -5.07
CA PHE A 49 3.11 11.02 -6.02
C PHE A 49 3.10 9.99 -7.15
N VAL A 50 2.41 8.87 -6.93
CA VAL A 50 2.43 7.74 -7.87
C VAL A 50 1.09 7.49 -8.56
N ARG A 51 1.19 6.91 -9.77
CA ARG A 51 0.07 6.30 -10.48
C ARG A 51 0.52 4.97 -11.12
N PRO A 52 -0.37 3.98 -11.28
CA PRO A 52 -1.80 3.95 -10.90
C PRO A 52 -2.03 3.92 -9.37
N ALA A 53 -3.29 3.93 -8.92
CA ALA A 53 -3.63 3.82 -7.50
C ALA A 53 -3.17 2.46 -6.93
N VAL A 54 -3.28 2.24 -5.62
CA VAL A 54 -2.50 1.17 -4.97
C VAL A 54 -3.29 0.26 -4.02
N HIS A 55 -4.16 0.81 -3.17
CA HIS A 55 -4.68 0.10 -1.98
C HIS A 55 -5.79 -0.95 -2.23
N HIS A 56 -6.37 -1.01 -3.43
CA HIS A 56 -7.38 -2.02 -3.77
C HIS A 56 -6.78 -3.34 -4.28
N SER A 57 -5.52 -3.34 -4.70
CA SER A 57 -4.91 -4.53 -5.29
C SER A 57 -4.49 -5.55 -4.24
N SER A 58 -4.81 -6.83 -4.49
CA SER A 58 -4.47 -7.96 -3.63
C SER A 58 -3.17 -8.65 -4.09
N THR A 59 -2.86 -9.82 -3.53
CA THR A 59 -1.70 -10.64 -3.91
C THR A 59 -1.80 -11.17 -5.34
N ASP A 60 -3.00 -11.50 -5.82
CA ASP A 60 -3.21 -12.15 -7.11
C ASP A 60 -4.02 -11.33 -8.13
N GLN A 61 -4.64 -10.21 -7.72
CA GLN A 61 -5.53 -9.41 -8.56
C GLN A 61 -5.22 -7.91 -8.51
N VAL A 62 -5.44 -7.26 -9.66
CA VAL A 62 -5.44 -5.80 -9.74
C VAL A 62 -6.79 -5.25 -9.28
N GLY A 63 -6.77 -4.29 -8.36
CA GLY A 63 -7.98 -3.60 -7.91
C GLY A 63 -8.46 -2.56 -8.92
N THR A 64 -9.68 -2.04 -8.73
CA THR A 64 -10.22 -0.99 -9.59
C THR A 64 -9.32 0.25 -9.57
N PHE A 65 -8.81 0.63 -10.75
CA PHE A 65 -7.81 1.69 -10.97
C PHE A 65 -6.46 1.48 -10.25
N CYS A 66 -6.26 0.33 -9.61
CA CYS A 66 -5.07 0.03 -8.84
C CYS A 66 -4.09 -0.89 -9.59
N GLY A 67 -2.81 -0.60 -9.45
CA GLY A 67 -1.71 -1.39 -10.01
C GLY A 67 -1.15 -2.35 -8.97
N LEU A 68 0.14 -2.22 -8.67
CA LEU A 68 0.75 -2.91 -7.52
C LEU A 68 0.36 -2.20 -6.22
N ASN A 69 0.14 -2.97 -5.16
CA ASN A 69 -0.13 -2.41 -3.84
C ASN A 69 1.15 -1.86 -3.20
N CYS A 70 1.48 -0.62 -3.55
CA CYS A 70 2.71 0.04 -3.10
C CYS A 70 2.70 0.28 -1.58
N VAL A 71 1.53 0.39 -0.95
CA VAL A 71 1.40 0.50 0.52
C VAL A 71 1.89 -0.77 1.20
N SER A 72 1.37 -1.94 0.80
CA SER A 72 1.83 -3.23 1.33
C SER A 72 3.30 -3.50 0.99
N ILE A 73 3.74 -3.18 -0.23
CA ILE A 73 5.15 -3.31 -0.64
C ILE A 73 6.06 -2.47 0.27
N GLY A 74 5.71 -1.21 0.51
CA GLY A 74 6.49 -0.30 1.34
C GLY A 74 6.58 -0.77 2.78
N ALA A 75 5.46 -1.20 3.38
CA ALA A 75 5.45 -1.72 4.74
C ALA A 75 6.31 -2.98 4.90
N LEU A 76 6.20 -3.93 3.95
CA LEU A 76 7.02 -5.14 3.97
C LEU A 76 8.49 -4.85 3.69
N TYR A 77 8.81 -3.88 2.84
CA TYR A 77 10.18 -3.44 2.62
C TYR A 77 10.79 -2.88 3.91
N ALA A 78 10.06 -2.01 4.61
CA ALA A 78 10.49 -1.44 5.89
C ALA A 78 10.77 -2.52 6.96
N ILE A 79 9.88 -3.49 7.11
CA ILE A 79 10.03 -4.57 8.11
C ILE A 79 11.11 -5.57 7.69
N ARG A 80 11.04 -6.12 6.48
CA ARG A 80 11.86 -7.26 6.06
C ARG A 80 13.27 -6.86 5.64
N ILE A 81 13.41 -5.70 5.00
CA ILE A 81 14.68 -5.25 4.41
C ILE A 81 15.35 -4.23 5.33
N LEU A 82 14.63 -3.19 5.76
CA LEU A 82 15.20 -2.16 6.64
C LEU A 82 15.20 -2.56 8.13
N LYS A 83 14.59 -3.71 8.47
CA LYS A 83 14.53 -4.26 9.83
C LYS A 83 13.93 -3.30 10.86
N LEU A 84 12.96 -2.47 10.44
CA LEU A 84 12.21 -1.64 11.38
C LEU A 84 11.34 -2.52 12.28
N ASP A 85 11.27 -2.18 13.56
CA ASP A 85 10.54 -2.96 14.55
C ASP A 85 9.03 -2.91 14.33
N ARG A 86 8.50 -1.75 13.95
CA ARG A 86 7.06 -1.51 13.79
C ARG A 86 6.74 -0.53 12.66
N VAL A 87 5.64 -0.78 11.95
CA VAL A 87 5.09 0.08 10.90
C VAL A 87 3.60 0.32 11.14
N LEU A 88 3.17 1.59 11.09
CA LEU A 88 1.76 1.95 11.09
C LEU A 88 1.35 2.36 9.67
N ILE A 89 0.30 1.74 9.15
CA ILE A 89 -0.35 2.12 7.91
C ILE A 89 -1.68 2.78 8.28
N LEU A 90 -1.82 4.04 7.92
CA LEU A 90 -3.08 4.77 8.02
C LEU A 90 -3.64 4.93 6.61
N ASP A 91 -4.79 4.31 6.35
CA ASP A 91 -5.54 4.54 5.11
C ASP A 91 -6.73 5.47 5.40
N TRP A 92 -6.64 6.67 4.86
CA TRP A 92 -7.64 7.74 4.93
C TRP A 92 -8.43 7.93 3.64
N ASP A 93 -8.21 7.08 2.64
CA ASP A 93 -8.97 7.12 1.40
C ASP A 93 -10.45 6.86 1.69
N VAL A 94 -11.30 7.42 0.84
CA VAL A 94 -12.77 7.29 0.95
C VAL A 94 -13.27 5.93 0.48
N HIS A 95 -12.38 5.02 0.06
CA HIS A 95 -12.67 3.65 -0.28
C HIS A 95 -11.94 2.70 0.66
N ARG A 96 -12.56 1.53 0.89
CA ARG A 96 -11.95 0.48 1.68
C ARG A 96 -10.68 -0.07 1.02
N SER A 97 -9.61 -0.16 1.78
CA SER A 97 -8.31 -0.74 1.43
C SER A 97 -8.29 -2.28 1.41
N GLY A 98 -9.32 -2.91 0.83
CA GLY A 98 -9.52 -4.36 0.91
C GLY A 98 -8.36 -5.20 0.37
N GLY A 99 -7.63 -4.70 -0.63
CA GLY A 99 -6.42 -5.35 -1.13
C GLY A 99 -5.27 -5.32 -0.13
N THR A 100 -5.06 -4.16 0.52
CA THR A 100 -4.07 -3.99 1.59
C THR A 100 -4.40 -4.88 2.79
N GLU A 101 -5.66 -4.91 3.22
CA GLU A 101 -6.13 -5.80 4.29
C GLU A 101 -5.81 -7.27 3.98
N GLN A 102 -6.13 -7.73 2.76
CA GLN A 102 -5.90 -9.10 2.35
C GLN A 102 -4.40 -9.45 2.33
N ILE A 103 -3.57 -8.65 1.67
CA ILE A 103 -2.13 -8.92 1.55
C ILE A 103 -1.50 -9.04 2.94
N LEU A 104 -1.81 -8.09 3.82
CA LEU A 104 -1.24 -8.04 5.15
C LEU A 104 -1.77 -9.19 6.03
N GLY A 105 -3.05 -9.55 5.90
CA GLY A 105 -3.64 -10.71 6.59
C GLY A 105 -3.04 -12.06 6.18
N GLU A 106 -2.34 -12.15 5.04
CA GLU A 106 -1.73 -13.39 4.53
C GLU A 106 -0.23 -13.53 4.87
N ILE A 107 0.41 -12.52 5.50
CA ILE A 107 1.85 -12.60 5.82
C ILE A 107 2.14 -13.45 7.07
N SER A 108 3.42 -13.78 7.30
CA SER A 108 3.83 -14.59 8.47
C SER A 108 3.45 -13.93 9.79
N ASN A 109 3.11 -14.75 10.80
CA ASN A 109 2.74 -14.26 12.13
C ASN A 109 3.80 -13.32 12.73
N GLU A 110 5.09 -13.59 12.51
CA GLU A 110 6.18 -12.72 12.98
C GLU A 110 6.12 -11.31 12.37
N ASP A 111 5.80 -11.21 11.07
CA ASP A 111 5.66 -9.91 10.41
C ASP A 111 4.33 -9.25 10.79
N GLN A 112 3.28 -10.03 11.06
CA GLN A 112 1.96 -9.52 11.46
C GLN A 112 1.99 -8.73 12.77
N GLU A 113 2.82 -9.14 13.72
CA GLU A 113 2.98 -8.39 14.98
C GLU A 113 3.67 -7.04 14.81
N LYS A 114 4.37 -6.84 13.68
CA LYS A 114 5.17 -5.64 13.39
C LYS A 114 4.41 -4.58 12.60
N TYR A 115 3.20 -4.85 12.11
CA TYR A 115 2.41 -3.80 11.45
C TYR A 115 1.04 -3.59 12.11
N ARG A 116 0.51 -2.37 11.94
CA ARG A 116 -0.87 -2.05 12.26
C ARG A 116 -1.48 -1.34 11.05
N LEU A 117 -2.62 -1.83 10.56
CA LEU A 117 -3.43 -1.14 9.55
C LEU A 117 -4.62 -0.47 10.25
N ILE A 118 -4.80 0.82 10.02
CA ILE A 118 -6.01 1.56 10.37
C ILE A 118 -6.61 2.08 9.07
N ASP A 119 -7.66 1.41 8.61
CA ASP A 119 -8.49 1.86 7.50
C ASP A 119 -9.67 2.67 8.09
N ILE A 120 -9.67 3.97 7.84
CA ILE A 120 -10.68 4.89 8.38
C ILE A 120 -12.05 4.58 7.75
N TYR A 121 -12.10 4.27 6.46
CA TYR A 121 -13.36 3.94 5.78
C TYR A 121 -13.99 2.68 6.36
N ALA A 122 -13.20 1.63 6.60
CA ALA A 122 -13.66 0.40 7.25
C ALA A 122 -14.03 0.61 8.73
N ALA A 123 -13.43 1.60 9.40
CA ALA A 123 -13.71 1.94 10.78
C ALA A 123 -14.99 2.75 10.97
N PHE A 124 -15.45 3.48 9.94
CA PHE A 124 -16.74 4.16 9.96
C PHE A 124 -17.88 3.15 10.19
N GLY A 125 -18.45 3.18 11.39
CA GLY A 125 -19.53 2.30 11.84
C GLY A 125 -19.12 1.16 12.77
N LYS A 126 -17.82 0.99 13.11
CA LYS A 126 -17.37 -0.13 13.95
C LYS A 126 -16.67 0.21 15.27
N VAL A 127 -15.89 1.30 15.43
CA VAL A 127 -15.16 1.56 16.69
C VAL A 127 -14.86 3.06 16.93
N GLN A 128 -14.92 3.47 18.20
CA GLN A 128 -14.49 4.78 18.72
C GLN A 128 -12.95 4.81 18.83
N ILE A 129 -12.27 5.53 17.93
CA ILE A 129 -10.79 5.58 17.88
C ILE A 129 -10.26 6.62 18.89
N ARG A 130 -9.47 6.20 19.88
CA ARG A 130 -8.62 7.10 20.68
C ARG A 130 -7.32 7.34 19.91
N LEU A 131 -7.19 8.52 19.32
CA LEU A 131 -5.96 8.98 18.67
C LEU A 131 -4.87 9.22 19.71
N VAL A 132 -3.77 8.47 19.62
CA VAL A 132 -2.51 8.78 20.29
C VAL A 132 -1.57 9.28 19.19
N ARG A 133 -1.37 10.60 19.14
CA ARG A 133 -0.45 11.38 18.29
C ARG A 133 -0.02 10.70 16.97
N LEU A 134 -0.73 11.06 15.89
CA LEU A 134 -0.43 10.63 14.53
C LEU A 134 0.33 11.73 13.77
N GLN A 135 1.45 11.40 13.15
CA GLN A 135 2.13 12.25 12.15
C GLN A 135 1.62 11.80 10.77
N ILE A 136 1.02 12.72 10.02
CA ILE A 136 0.31 12.45 8.76
C ILE A 136 1.27 12.66 7.58
N VAL A 137 1.26 11.72 6.64
CA VAL A 137 1.95 11.80 5.34
C VAL A 137 0.87 11.76 4.25
N ILE A 138 0.83 12.79 3.39
CA ILE A 138 -0.17 13.12 2.34
C ILE A 138 0.22 12.49 1.00
#